data_AF-A0A522ATU2-F1
#
_entry.id   AF-A0A522ATU2-F1
#
_cell.length_a   1.000
_cell.length_b   1.000
_cell.length_c   1.000
_cell.angle_alpha   90.00
_cell.angle_beta   90.00
_cell.angle_gamma   90.00
#
_symmetry.space_group_name_H-M   'P 1'
#
loop_
_entity.id
_entity.type
_entity.pdbx_description
1 polymer ?
#
loop_
_entity_poly.entity_id
_entity_poly.type
_entity_poly.pdbx_seq_one_letter_code
_entity_poly.pdbx_strand_id
1 'polypeptide(L)'
;MENGPRQNLWIRWMETLDGLGYITAGFSFLVLGMVVFAHAWYAFLTKIAAGVLPAALSLIHDLLLVVILLELFRTIINFLKTHVITLEPFLYICIIASTRRILTTGAETAYSENLTTEVFHRYLLDVSVNVLVIVALVVAVFLARRVPPASLP
;
A
#
# COMPACT_ATOMS: atom_id res chain seq x y z
N MET A 1 34.93 -8.26 -41.30
CA MET A 1 35.83 -7.50 -40.40
C MET A 1 35.10 -6.18 -40.17
N GLU A 2 34.64 -5.74 -39.01
CA GLU A 2 34.96 -6.07 -37.64
C GLU A 2 34.01 -5.24 -36.72
N ASN A 3 33.47 -5.88 -35.67
CA ASN A 3 33.05 -5.36 -34.35
C ASN A 3 31.94 -4.31 -34.15
N GLY A 4 30.92 -4.73 -33.38
CA GLY A 4 30.16 -3.85 -32.48
C GLY A 4 29.08 -4.52 -31.59
N PRO A 5 29.40 -5.50 -30.72
CA PRO A 5 28.43 -6.20 -29.85
C PRO A 5 27.99 -5.37 -28.60
N ARG A 6 27.89 -4.04 -28.71
CA ARG A 6 27.77 -3.15 -27.53
C ARG A 6 26.34 -2.80 -27.09
N GLN A 7 25.32 -2.97 -27.94
CA GLN A 7 23.93 -2.70 -27.53
C GLN A 7 23.38 -3.76 -26.57
N ASN A 8 23.88 -4.98 -26.67
CA ASN A 8 23.39 -6.15 -25.94
C ASN A 8 23.77 -6.09 -24.45
N LEU A 9 24.87 -5.42 -24.11
CA LEU A 9 25.39 -5.36 -22.74
C LEU A 9 24.58 -4.36 -21.89
N TRP A 10 24.29 -3.17 -22.42
CA TRP A 10 23.51 -2.16 -21.69
C TRP A 10 22.08 -2.61 -21.39
N ILE A 11 21.41 -3.23 -22.36
CA ILE A 11 20.06 -3.77 -22.17
C ILE A 11 20.08 -4.88 -21.10
N ARG A 12 21.06 -5.78 -21.18
CA ARG A 12 21.21 -6.89 -20.22
C ARG A 12 21.58 -6.40 -18.81
N TRP A 13 22.37 -5.33 -18.71
CA TRP A 13 22.65 -4.67 -17.43
C TRP A 13 21.41 -4.00 -16.84
N MET A 14 20.59 -3.33 -17.66
CA MET A 14 19.33 -2.74 -17.22
C MET A 14 18.34 -3.80 -16.74
N GLU A 15 18.18 -4.91 -17.47
CA GLU A 15 17.33 -6.04 -17.05
C GLU A 15 17.79 -6.66 -15.73
N THR A 16 19.11 -6.80 -15.53
CA THR A 16 19.66 -7.38 -14.29
C THR A 16 19.47 -6.43 -13.10
N LEU A 17 19.62 -5.13 -13.31
CA LEU A 17 19.40 -4.11 -12.28
C LEU A 17 17.92 -4.00 -11.89
N ASP A 18 17.01 -4.12 -12.86
CA ASP A 18 15.57 -4.12 -12.60
C ASP A 18 15.21 -5.32 -11.71
N GLY A 19 15.65 -6.53 -12.09
CA GLY A 19 15.45 -7.74 -11.28
C GLY A 19 16.03 -7.63 -9.86
N LEU A 20 17.23 -7.06 -9.71
CA LEU A 20 17.85 -6.81 -8.39
C LEU A 20 17.05 -5.80 -7.56
N GLY A 21 16.55 -4.73 -8.18
CA GLY A 21 15.71 -3.73 -7.52
C GLY A 21 14.44 -4.34 -6.94
N TYR A 22 13.76 -5.21 -7.69
CA TYR A 22 12.54 -5.87 -7.21
C TYR A 22 12.81 -6.89 -6.11
N ILE A 23 13.89 -7.68 -6.21
CA ILE A 23 14.26 -8.65 -5.16
C ILE A 23 14.56 -7.93 -3.84
N THR A 24 15.35 -6.85 -3.91
CA THR A 24 15.71 -6.05 -2.73
C THR A 24 14.49 -5.35 -2.14
N ALA A 25 13.58 -4.83 -2.97
CA ALA A 25 12.32 -4.25 -2.51
C ALA A 25 11.44 -5.30 -1.81
N GLY A 26 11.24 -6.47 -2.41
CA GLY A 26 10.47 -7.56 -1.81
C GLY A 26 11.03 -8.00 -0.46
N PHE A 27 12.36 -8.16 -0.37
CA PHE A 27 13.02 -8.50 0.89
C PHE A 27 12.83 -7.41 1.96
N SER A 28 12.89 -6.14 1.55
CA SER A 28 12.66 -5.00 2.45
C SER A 28 11.23 -5.00 3.03
N PHE A 29 10.21 -5.26 2.22
CA PHE A 29 8.83 -5.38 2.70
C PHE A 29 8.64 -6.54 3.66
N LEU A 30 9.29 -7.68 3.40
CA LEU A 30 9.24 -8.84 4.27
C LEU A 30 9.86 -8.55 5.65
N VAL A 31 11.08 -8.00 5.66
CA VAL A 31 11.79 -7.64 6.90
C VAL A 31 11.00 -6.59 7.68
N LEU A 32 10.51 -5.55 7.02
CA LEU A 32 9.70 -4.52 7.66
C LEU A 32 8.41 -5.10 8.24
N GLY A 33 7.74 -5.99 7.50
CA GLY A 33 6.55 -6.70 7.98
C GLY A 33 6.82 -7.50 9.24
N MET A 34 7.93 -8.23 9.30
CA MET A 34 8.32 -8.97 10.50
C MET A 34 8.63 -8.06 11.68
N VAL A 35 9.37 -6.97 11.46
CA VAL A 35 9.71 -6.02 12.53
C VAL A 35 8.45 -5.37 13.11
N VAL A 36 7.56 -4.88 12.24
CA VAL A 36 6.29 -4.29 12.68
C VAL A 36 5.44 -5.32 13.40
N PHE A 37 5.37 -6.56 12.90
CA PHE A 37 4.60 -7.62 13.54
C PHE A 37 5.12 -7.93 14.95
N ALA A 38 6.43 -8.06 15.12
CA ALA A 38 7.04 -8.28 16.43
C ALA A 38 6.77 -7.09 17.37
N HIS A 39 6.91 -5.86 16.87
CA HIS A 39 6.62 -4.64 17.62
C HIS A 39 5.14 -4.57 18.05
N ALA A 40 4.21 -4.90 17.15
CA ALA A 40 2.76 -4.89 17.40
C ALA A 40 2.41 -5.80 18.59
N TRP A 41 2.92 -7.03 18.58
CA TRP A 41 2.71 -7.98 19.67
C TRP A 41 3.36 -7.51 20.97
N TYR A 42 4.59 -7.01 20.92
CA TYR A 42 5.26 -6.46 22.10
C TYR A 42 4.49 -5.28 22.71
N ALA A 43 4.03 -4.34 21.89
CA ALA A 43 3.22 -3.21 22.30
C ALA A 43 1.86 -3.64 22.88
N PHE A 44 1.23 -4.67 22.31
CA PHE A 44 -0.01 -5.23 22.83
C PHE A 44 0.18 -5.86 24.21
N LEU A 45 1.19 -6.71 24.39
CA LEU A 45 1.47 -7.36 25.69
C LEU A 45 1.78 -6.34 26.79
N THR A 46 2.44 -5.23 26.47
CA THR A 46 2.74 -4.17 27.45
C THR A 46 1.52 -3.30 27.77
N LYS A 47 0.64 -3.05 26.81
CA LYS A 47 -0.56 -2.19 26.99
C LYS A 47 -1.78 -2.92 27.55
N ILE A 48 -1.83 -4.25 27.46
CA ILE A 48 -3.00 -5.03 27.91
C ILE A 48 -3.31 -4.82 29.41
N ALA A 49 -2.29 -4.55 30.22
CA ALA A 49 -2.43 -4.25 31.64
C ALA A 49 -3.12 -2.90 31.92
N ALA A 50 -3.05 -1.95 30.99
CA ALA A 50 -3.70 -0.64 31.10
C ALA A 50 -5.13 -0.63 30.53
N GLY A 51 -5.48 -1.59 29.66
CA GLY A 51 -6.82 -1.76 29.12
C GLY A 51 -6.85 -2.66 27.89
N VAL A 52 -7.81 -3.59 27.85
CA VAL A 52 -7.89 -4.62 26.78
C VAL A 52 -8.37 -4.04 25.44
N LEU A 53 -9.43 -3.22 25.45
CA LEU A 53 -9.95 -2.58 24.24
C LEU A 53 -8.92 -1.67 23.52
N PRO A 54 -8.26 -0.70 24.19
CA PRO A 54 -7.28 0.18 23.53
C PRO A 54 -6.08 -0.60 22.98
N ALA A 55 -5.61 -1.60 23.74
CA ALA A 55 -4.53 -2.47 23.30
C ALA A 55 -4.95 -3.28 22.06
N ALA A 56 -6.15 -3.84 22.04
CA ALA A 56 -6.66 -4.63 20.92
C ALA A 56 -6.81 -3.78 19.65
N LEU A 57 -7.30 -2.54 19.75
CA LEU A 57 -7.43 -1.63 18.60
C LEU A 57 -6.06 -1.22 18.05
N SER A 58 -5.10 -0.90 18.93
CA SER A 58 -3.71 -0.62 18.52
C SER A 58 -3.09 -1.85 17.83
N LEU A 59 -3.35 -3.06 18.34
CA LEU A 59 -2.88 -4.29 17.71
C LEU A 59 -3.54 -4.51 16.35
N ILE A 60 -4.86 -4.28 16.22
CA ILE A 60 -5.57 -4.39 14.94
C ILE A 60 -4.98 -3.40 13.93
N HIS A 61 -4.71 -2.15 14.32
CA HIS A 61 -4.05 -1.16 13.47
C HIS A 61 -2.71 -1.67 12.95
N ASP A 62 -1.83 -2.12 13.85
CA ASP A 62 -0.49 -2.58 13.50
C ASP A 62 -0.53 -3.87 12.66
N LEU A 63 -1.44 -4.80 12.95
CA LEU A 63 -1.63 -6.02 12.18
C LEU A 63 -2.21 -5.73 10.79
N LEU A 64 -3.15 -4.78 10.68
CA LEU A 64 -3.61 -4.30 9.37
C LEU A 64 -2.43 -3.78 8.57
N LEU A 65 -1.48 -3.08 9.21
CA LEU A 65 -0.26 -2.59 8.57
C LEU A 65 0.62 -3.74 8.05
N VAL A 66 0.83 -4.78 8.86
CA VAL A 66 1.59 -5.97 8.46
C VAL A 66 0.93 -6.66 7.25
N VAL A 67 -0.40 -6.80 7.25
CA VAL A 67 -1.14 -7.41 6.12
C VAL A 67 -0.90 -6.64 4.82
N ILE A 68 -0.78 -5.31 4.84
CA ILE A 68 -0.39 -4.52 3.65
C ILE A 68 0.97 -4.93 3.14
N LEU A 69 1.94 -4.99 4.05
CA LEU A 69 3.32 -5.21 3.67
C LEU A 69 3.45 -6.57 3.01
N LEU A 70 2.70 -7.56 3.52
CA LEU A 70 2.58 -8.88 2.91
C LEU A 70 1.84 -8.86 1.55
N GLU A 71 0.81 -8.04 1.39
CA GLU A 71 0.06 -7.92 0.13
C GLU A 71 0.87 -7.19 -0.97
N LEU A 72 1.62 -6.15 -0.57
CA LEU A 72 2.58 -5.44 -1.42
C LEU A 72 3.72 -6.38 -1.83
N PHE A 73 4.25 -7.16 -0.88
CA PHE A 73 5.22 -8.20 -1.16
C PHE A 73 4.69 -9.21 -2.18
N ARG A 74 3.47 -9.74 -1.97
CA ARG A 74 2.82 -10.66 -2.92
C ARG A 74 2.73 -10.05 -4.31
N THR A 75 2.40 -8.77 -4.41
CA THR A 75 2.29 -8.09 -5.69
C THR A 75 3.64 -7.89 -6.37
N ILE A 76 4.69 -7.55 -5.63
CA ILE A 76 6.07 -7.46 -6.16
C ILE A 76 6.54 -8.82 -6.66
N ILE A 77 6.25 -9.90 -5.93
CA ILE A 77 6.57 -11.25 -6.39
C ILE A 77 5.78 -11.62 -7.64
N ASN A 78 4.50 -11.27 -7.72
CA ASN A 78 3.68 -11.52 -8.89
C ASN A 78 4.21 -10.74 -10.11
N PHE A 79 4.56 -9.47 -9.91
CA PHE A 79 5.21 -8.62 -10.91
C PHE A 79 6.52 -9.22 -11.41
N LEU A 80 7.38 -9.70 -10.49
CA LEU A 80 8.66 -10.32 -10.82
C LEU A 80 8.47 -11.57 -11.70
N LYS A 81 7.39 -12.33 -11.49
CA LYS A 81 7.07 -13.53 -12.30
C LYS A 81 6.58 -13.20 -13.71
N THR A 82 5.80 -12.14 -13.89
CA THR A 82 5.23 -11.81 -15.21
C THR A 82 6.09 -10.86 -16.03
N HIS A 83 6.98 -10.04 -15.44
CA HIS A 83 7.86 -9.09 -16.14
C HIS A 83 7.12 -8.09 -17.06
N VAL A 84 5.80 -7.93 -16.92
CA VAL A 84 4.99 -6.98 -17.68
C VAL A 84 4.36 -5.98 -16.71
N ILE A 85 4.64 -4.69 -16.90
CA ILE A 85 3.94 -3.60 -16.23
C ILE A 85 2.56 -3.47 -16.87
N THR A 86 1.61 -4.30 -16.42
CA THR A 86 0.20 -4.07 -16.68
C THR A 86 -0.34 -3.07 -15.65
N LEU A 87 -1.23 -2.16 -16.05
CA LEU A 87 -1.84 -1.19 -15.12
C LEU A 87 -2.73 -1.87 -14.07
N GLU A 88 -3.15 -3.10 -14.33
CA GLU A 88 -4.15 -3.82 -13.54
C GLU A 88 -3.65 -4.20 -12.13
N PRO A 89 -2.48 -4.85 -11.95
CA PRO A 89 -1.91 -5.13 -10.63
C PRO A 89 -1.64 -3.86 -9.81
N PHE A 90 -1.22 -2.78 -10.46
CA PHE A 90 -0.97 -1.50 -9.79
C PHE A 90 -2.26 -0.87 -9.23
N LEU A 91 -3.35 -0.93 -10.00
CA LEU A 91 -4.67 -0.46 -9.53
C LEU A 91 -5.16 -1.26 -8.31
N TYR A 92 -4.99 -2.59 -8.30
CA TYR A 92 -5.39 -3.42 -7.17
C TYR A 92 -4.64 -3.04 -5.89
N ILE A 93 -3.34 -2.77 -5.98
CA ILE A 93 -2.53 -2.31 -4.84
C ILE A 93 -3.08 -1.00 -4.27
N CYS A 94 -3.35 0.00 -5.12
CA CYS A 94 -3.86 1.30 -4.69
C CYS A 94 -5.23 1.19 -4.01
N ILE A 95 -6.11 0.32 -4.50
CA ILE A 95 -7.44 0.09 -3.90
C ILE A 95 -7.29 -0.54 -2.52
N ILE A 96 -6.53 -1.63 -2.39
CA ILE A 96 -6.32 -2.32 -1.11
C ILE A 96 -5.67 -1.37 -0.10
N ALA A 97 -4.69 -0.56 -0.55
CA ALA A 97 -4.03 0.41 0.31
C ALA A 97 -4.98 1.49 0.85
N SER A 98 -5.89 1.97 -0.01
CA SER A 98 -6.89 2.99 0.33
C SER A 98 -7.97 2.44 1.26
N THR A 99 -8.55 1.28 0.93
CA THR A 99 -9.61 0.65 1.75
C THR A 99 -9.13 0.38 3.17
N ARG A 100 -7.91 -0.11 3.35
CA ARG A 100 -7.37 -0.34 4.69
C ARG A 100 -7.21 0.95 5.49
N ARG A 101 -6.68 2.04 4.89
CA ARG A 101 -6.54 3.33 5.59
C ARG A 101 -7.89 3.78 6.13
N ILE A 102 -8.95 3.66 5.33
CA ILE A 102 -10.33 3.96 5.77
C ILE A 102 -10.74 3.09 6.96
N LEU A 103 -10.57 1.76 6.88
CA LEU A 103 -10.97 0.85 7.96
C LEU A 103 -10.22 1.13 9.27
N THR A 104 -8.93 1.43 9.16
CA THR A 104 -8.06 1.67 10.32
C THR A 104 -8.38 3.00 10.98
N THR A 105 -8.49 4.07 10.18
CA THR A 105 -8.91 5.40 10.64
C THR A 105 -10.33 5.34 11.25
N GLY A 106 -11.22 4.56 10.64
CA GLY A 106 -12.56 4.20 11.15
C GLY A 106 -12.55 3.73 12.61
N ALA A 107 -11.71 2.75 12.91
CA ALA A 107 -11.64 2.09 14.21
C ALA A 107 -11.01 2.99 15.29
N GLU A 108 -9.99 3.77 14.94
CA GLU A 108 -9.34 4.75 15.84
C GLU A 108 -10.31 5.90 16.21
N THR A 109 -11.13 6.29 15.23
CA THR A 109 -12.35 7.08 15.35
C THR A 109 -13.27 6.69 16.50
N ALA A 110 -13.85 5.51 16.32
CA ALA A 110 -14.88 4.99 17.21
C ALA A 110 -14.44 4.86 18.68
N TYR A 111 -13.13 4.81 18.93
CA TYR A 111 -12.56 4.59 20.25
C TYR A 111 -12.01 5.85 20.94
N SER A 112 -11.91 6.97 20.23
CA SER A 112 -11.46 8.23 20.83
C SER A 112 -12.56 8.79 21.75
N GLU A 113 -12.65 8.24 22.96
CA GLU A 113 -13.66 8.49 24.01
C GLU A 113 -13.50 9.87 24.69
N ASN A 114 -12.79 10.81 24.05
CA ASN A 114 -12.75 12.22 24.42
C ASN A 114 -13.49 13.02 23.34
N LEU A 115 -14.82 12.99 23.41
CA LEU A 115 -15.71 13.76 22.54
C LEU A 115 -15.65 15.25 22.89
N THR A 116 -14.52 15.90 22.64
CA THR A 116 -14.53 17.34 22.38
C THR A 116 -14.94 17.55 20.93
N THR A 117 -15.93 18.42 20.71
CA THR A 117 -16.56 18.70 19.41
C THR A 117 -15.54 19.00 18.30
N GLU A 118 -14.36 19.51 18.67
CA GLU A 118 -13.27 19.87 17.77
C GLU A 118 -12.48 18.66 17.23
N VAL A 119 -12.27 17.62 18.04
CA VAL A 119 -11.59 16.38 17.61
C VAL A 119 -12.49 15.59 16.65
N PHE A 120 -13.79 15.53 16.96
CA PHE A 120 -14.78 14.91 16.08
C PHE A 120 -14.89 15.63 14.73
N HIS A 121 -14.87 16.97 14.72
CA HIS A 121 -14.90 17.75 13.47
C HIS A 121 -13.65 17.54 12.61
N ARG A 122 -12.46 17.51 13.23
CA ARG A 122 -11.21 17.22 12.51
C ARG A 122 -11.21 15.81 11.93
N TYR A 123 -11.69 14.82 12.70
CA TYR A 123 -11.81 13.46 12.20
C TYR A 123 -12.80 13.34 11.04
N LEU A 124 -13.99 13.96 11.16
CA LEU A 124 -14.95 14.00 10.06
C LEU A 124 -14.37 14.64 8.81
N LEU A 125 -13.59 15.72 8.96
CA LEU A 125 -12.88 16.33 7.83
C LEU A 125 -11.85 15.38 7.21
N ASP A 126 -11.01 14.73 8.01
CA ASP A 126 -10.00 13.80 7.49
C ASP A 126 -10.62 12.61 6.76
N VAL A 127 -11.70 12.04 7.30
CA VAL A 127 -12.43 10.95 6.65
C VAL A 127 -13.12 11.43 5.37
N SER A 128 -13.80 12.57 5.41
CA SER A 128 -14.50 13.10 4.23
C SER A 128 -13.55 13.50 3.10
N VAL A 129 -12.36 14.05 3.42
CA VAL A 129 -11.30 14.30 2.43
C VAL A 129 -10.80 12.99 1.82
N ASN A 130 -10.54 11.95 2.62
CA ASN A 130 -10.13 10.64 2.08
C ASN A 130 -11.21 10.03 1.17
N VAL A 131 -12.48 10.09 1.57
CA VAL A 131 -13.62 9.62 0.74
C VAL A 131 -13.70 10.43 -0.57
N LEU A 132 -13.54 11.75 -0.51
CA LEU A 132 -13.56 12.62 -1.69
C LEU A 132 -12.43 12.27 -2.67
N VAL A 133 -11.21 12.03 -2.16
CA VAL A 133 -10.07 11.61 -2.99
C VAL A 133 -10.36 10.28 -3.69
N ILE A 134 -10.95 9.31 -2.99
CA ILE A 134 -11.31 8.02 -3.58
C ILE A 134 -12.37 8.19 -4.66
N VAL A 135 -13.41 8.97 -4.41
CA VAL A 135 -14.43 9.27 -5.43
C VAL A 135 -13.83 9.96 -6.65
N ALA A 136 -12.94 10.93 -6.45
CA ALA A 136 -12.24 11.61 -7.54
C ALA A 136 -11.38 10.65 -8.37
N LEU A 137 -10.65 9.73 -7.73
CA LEU A 137 -9.85 8.71 -8.41
C LEU A 137 -10.73 7.72 -9.19
N VAL A 138 -11.85 7.27 -8.63
CA VAL A 138 -12.80 6.39 -9.32
C VAL A 138 -13.39 7.09 -10.55
N VAL A 139 -13.77 8.36 -10.42
CA VAL A 139 -14.27 9.17 -11.55
C VAL A 139 -13.18 9.36 -12.62
N ALA A 140 -11.94 9.65 -12.22
CA ALA A 140 -10.82 9.79 -13.16
C ALA A 140 -10.55 8.50 -13.95
N VAL A 141 -10.55 7.35 -13.27
CA VAL A 141 -10.41 6.03 -13.91
C VAL A 141 -11.59 5.74 -14.85
N PHE A 142 -12.80 6.07 -14.42
CA PHE A 142 -14.00 5.89 -15.24
C PHE A 142 -13.97 6.75 -16.51
N LEU A 143 -13.54 8.00 -16.40
CA LEU A 143 -13.34 8.89 -17.55
C LEU A 143 -12.25 8.38 -18.48
N ALA A 144 -11.09 7.99 -17.94
CA ALA A 144 -9.97 7.46 -18.72
C ALA A 144 -10.35 6.19 -19.50
N ARG A 145 -11.21 5.33 -18.94
CA ARG A 145 -11.73 4.15 -19.62
C ARG A 145 -12.74 4.47 -20.73
N ARG A 146 -13.34 5.67 -20.71
CA ARG A 146 -14.32 6.12 -21.72
C ARG A 146 -13.72 6.99 -22.82
N VAL A 147 -12.44 7.33 -22.76
CA VAL A 147 -11.75 7.98 -23.88
C VAL A 147 -11.23 6.87 -24.81
N PRO A 148 -11.90 6.56 -25.94
CA PRO A 148 -11.34 5.69 -26.96
C PRO A 148 -10.01 6.26 -27.46
N PRO A 149 -9.04 5.41 -27.85
CA PRO A 149 -7.76 5.89 -28.38
C PRO A 149 -8.05 6.83 -29.53
N ALA A 150 -7.58 8.08 -29.40
CA ALA A 150 -7.63 9.04 -30.49
C ALA A 150 -6.90 8.40 -31.67
N SER A 151 -7.65 8.00 -32.68
CA SER A 151 -7.13 7.58 -33.97
C SER A 151 -6.38 8.77 -34.55
N LEU A 152 -5.06 8.78 -34.38
CA LEU A 152 -4.19 9.74 -35.05
C LEU A 152 -4.19 9.40 -36.56
N PRO A 153 -4.42 10.39 -37.44
CA PRO A 153 -4.37 10.21 -38.89
C PRO A 153 -2.95 9.93 -39.41
#